data_AF-A0A2P2I8D9-F1
#
_entry.id   AF-A0A2P2I8D9-F1
#
_cell.length_a   1.000
_cell.length_b   1.000
_cell.length_c   1.000
_cell.angle_alpha   90.00
_cell.angle_beta   90.00
_cell.angle_gamma   90.00
#
_symmetry.space_group_name_H-M   'P 1'
#
loop_
_entity.id
_entity.type
_entity.pdbx_description
1 polymer ?
#
loop_
_entity_poly.entity_id
_entity_poly.type
_entity_poly.pdbx_seq_one_letter_code
_entity_poly.pdbx_strand_id
1 'polypeptide(L)'
;VKFGFPLAYTATVLAWGVIEYEDGMKAAGELENARAAVKWVADYLLKARVEPGVLYGQVGDGGLDHSYWGRPEEMTMDRPSAKISSSAPGSDLAGETAAALAAASIVFADDKEYAAACLEAAMDLFTLADEHRGIYTASIPGAAGFYGSFSGYEDELTWSAIWLYKATGLPKYLDKAKSFWSEFGIGGDALQFSWDDKRAGCFVFFSELDGGSEYTS
;
A
#
# COMPACT_ATOMS: atom_id res chain seq x y z
N VAL A 1 -8.65 12.09 11.27
CA VAL A 1 -8.14 10.71 11.57
C VAL A 1 -6.99 10.35 10.64
N LYS A 2 -6.05 9.49 11.04
CA LYS A 2 -5.06 8.88 10.13
C LYS A 2 -5.48 7.47 9.74
N PHE A 3 -6.11 7.31 8.57
CA PHE A 3 -6.50 6.01 8.02
C PHE A 3 -5.36 5.44 7.17
N GLY A 4 -4.84 4.28 7.56
CA GLY A 4 -3.64 3.69 6.95
C GLY A 4 -3.87 3.18 5.53
N PHE A 5 -5.03 2.58 5.24
CA PHE A 5 -5.30 1.97 3.95
C PHE A 5 -5.28 2.97 2.77
N PRO A 6 -6.09 4.06 2.77
CA PRO A 6 -6.01 5.07 1.71
C PRO A 6 -4.69 5.86 1.73
N LEU A 7 -4.03 5.97 2.90
CA LEU A 7 -2.73 6.63 3.00
C LEU A 7 -1.61 5.80 2.32
N ALA A 8 -1.62 4.48 2.50
CA ALA A 8 -0.70 3.57 1.83
C ALA A 8 -0.92 3.60 0.31
N TYR A 9 -2.17 3.53 -0.15
CA TYR A 9 -2.52 3.70 -1.57
C TYR A 9 -1.95 5.01 -2.15
N THR A 10 -2.16 6.12 -1.44
CA THR A 10 -1.64 7.43 -1.86
C THR A 10 -0.12 7.40 -2.01
N ALA A 11 0.59 6.77 -1.07
CA ALA A 11 2.04 6.63 -1.16
C ALA A 11 2.49 5.78 -2.35
N THR A 12 1.82 4.64 -2.61
CA THR A 12 2.12 3.79 -3.76
C THR A 12 1.94 4.54 -5.08
N VAL A 13 0.82 5.25 -5.24
CA VAL A 13 0.53 5.99 -6.49
C VAL A 13 1.46 7.19 -6.68
N LEU A 14 1.79 7.92 -5.62
CA LEU A 14 2.79 9.00 -5.69
C LEU A 14 4.17 8.45 -6.07
N ALA A 15 4.59 7.34 -5.46
CA ALA A 15 5.86 6.69 -5.78
C ALA A 15 5.86 6.17 -7.22
N TRP A 16 4.77 5.56 -7.68
CA TRP A 16 4.61 5.14 -9.07
C TRP A 16 4.76 6.31 -10.04
N GLY A 17 4.10 7.44 -9.76
CA GLY A 17 4.26 8.65 -10.55
C GLY A 17 5.68 9.19 -10.59
N VAL A 18 6.41 9.16 -9.47
CA VAL A 18 7.83 9.55 -9.42
C VAL A 18 8.67 8.63 -10.29
N ILE A 19 8.42 7.31 -10.24
CA ILE A 19 9.17 6.31 -11.01
C ILE A 19 8.94 6.46 -12.52
N GLU A 20 7.69 6.59 -12.97
CA GLU A 20 7.37 6.64 -14.40
C GLU A 20 7.66 8.01 -15.03
N TYR A 21 7.49 9.09 -14.26
CA TYR A 21 7.51 10.46 -14.77
C TYR A 21 8.61 11.32 -14.16
N GLU A 22 9.72 10.71 -13.72
CA GLU A 22 10.84 11.39 -13.08
C GLU A 22 11.35 12.59 -13.89
N ASP A 23 11.58 12.41 -15.19
CA ASP A 23 12.07 13.47 -16.08
C ASP A 23 11.07 14.63 -16.23
N GLY A 24 9.78 14.32 -16.24
CA GLY A 24 8.72 15.34 -16.23
C GLY A 24 8.72 16.16 -14.95
N MET A 25 8.88 15.50 -13.80
CA MET A 25 8.97 16.17 -12.50
C MET A 25 10.27 16.98 -12.36
N LYS A 26 11.40 16.50 -12.89
CA LYS A 26 12.66 17.27 -12.97
C LYS A 26 12.49 18.53 -13.81
N ALA A 27 11.89 18.40 -14.99
CA ALA A 27 11.65 19.52 -15.89
C ALA A 27 10.71 20.58 -15.27
N ALA A 28 9.76 20.15 -14.43
CA ALA A 28 8.88 21.04 -13.67
C ALA A 28 9.54 21.65 -12.42
N GLY A 29 10.72 21.16 -11.99
CA GLY A 29 11.35 21.58 -10.74
C GLY A 29 10.70 21.01 -9.47
N GLU A 30 9.89 19.96 -9.60
CA GLU A 30 9.05 19.40 -8.52
C GLU A 30 9.49 18.02 -8.04
N LEU A 31 10.55 17.43 -8.62
CA LEU A 31 11.01 16.09 -8.24
C LEU A 31 11.28 15.96 -6.74
N GLU A 32 11.99 16.91 -6.14
CA GLU A 32 12.32 16.84 -4.72
C GLU A 32 11.10 17.00 -3.82
N ASN A 33 10.09 17.79 -4.24
CA ASN A 33 8.82 17.91 -3.51
C ASN A 33 8.02 16.61 -3.60
N ALA A 34 7.99 15.97 -4.78
CA ALA A 34 7.34 14.69 -4.97
C ALA A 34 8.02 13.57 -4.15
N ARG A 35 9.36 13.51 -4.16
CA ARG A 35 10.15 12.63 -3.28
C ARG A 35 9.84 12.92 -1.82
N ALA A 36 9.84 14.17 -1.39
CA ALA A 36 9.51 14.53 0.00
C ALA A 36 8.10 14.07 0.42
N ALA A 37 7.11 14.16 -0.48
CA ALA A 37 5.75 13.67 -0.24
C ALA A 37 5.71 12.14 -0.03
N VAL A 38 6.38 11.37 -0.91
CA VAL A 38 6.50 9.91 -0.76
C VAL A 38 7.21 9.57 0.56
N LYS A 39 8.33 10.25 0.84
CA LYS A 39 9.14 10.01 2.04
C LYS A 39 8.35 10.25 3.33
N TRP A 40 7.55 11.32 3.37
CA TRP A 40 6.75 11.65 4.55
C TRP A 40 5.81 10.53 4.96
N VAL A 41 5.16 9.91 3.96
CA VAL A 41 4.25 8.79 4.22
C VAL A 41 5.02 7.50 4.50
N ALA A 42 6.08 7.20 3.74
CA ALA A 42 6.91 6.01 3.97
C ALA A 42 7.55 6.02 5.37
N ASP A 43 8.04 7.16 5.86
CA ASP A 43 8.56 7.33 7.22
C ASP A 43 7.48 7.02 8.29
N TYR A 44 6.23 7.38 8.02
CA TYR A 44 5.11 7.03 8.90
C TYR A 44 4.79 5.54 8.85
N LEU A 45 4.75 4.93 7.67
CA LEU A 45 4.46 3.50 7.49
C LEU A 45 5.55 2.62 8.14
N LEU A 46 6.83 3.01 8.02
CA LEU A 46 7.94 2.37 8.74
C LEU A 46 7.76 2.44 10.26
N LYS A 47 7.27 3.56 10.79
CA LYS A 47 6.95 3.68 12.23
C LYS A 47 5.72 2.87 12.63
N ALA A 48 4.77 2.69 11.71
CA ALA A 48 3.55 1.92 11.95
C ALA A 48 3.81 0.40 11.92
N ARG A 49 4.83 -0.05 11.18
CA ARG A 49 5.42 -1.40 11.28
C ARG A 49 6.42 -1.41 12.43
N VAL A 50 5.94 -1.58 13.65
CA VAL A 50 6.77 -1.52 14.87
C VAL A 50 7.69 -2.73 15.00
N GLU A 51 7.17 -3.91 14.66
CA GLU A 51 7.86 -5.19 14.74
C GLU A 51 7.33 -6.13 13.65
N PRO A 52 8.07 -7.21 13.31
CA PRO A 52 7.61 -8.20 12.34
C PRO A 52 6.18 -8.69 12.61
N GLY A 53 5.34 -8.71 11.57
CA GLY A 53 3.97 -9.22 11.67
C GLY A 53 2.97 -8.34 12.42
N VAL A 54 3.31 -7.07 12.70
CA VAL A 54 2.40 -6.09 13.32
C VAL A 54 2.40 -4.78 12.52
N LEU A 55 1.21 -4.30 12.17
CA LEU A 55 1.04 -3.02 11.47
C LEU A 55 -0.08 -2.18 12.11
N TYR A 56 0.24 -0.96 12.52
CA TYR A 56 -0.76 0.02 12.96
C TYR A 56 -1.48 0.66 11.77
N GLY A 57 -2.77 0.36 11.62
CA GLY A 57 -3.60 0.79 10.50
C GLY A 57 -4.41 2.06 10.74
N GLN A 58 -4.58 2.50 11.99
CA GLN A 58 -5.37 3.69 12.29
C GLN A 58 -4.88 4.41 13.55
N VAL A 59 -4.86 5.74 13.50
CA VAL A 59 -4.68 6.60 14.67
C VAL A 59 -5.79 7.66 14.74
N GLY A 60 -6.53 7.65 15.83
CA GLY A 60 -7.73 8.45 16.06
C GLY A 60 -9.00 7.61 15.89
N ASP A 61 -10.01 7.91 16.71
CA ASP A 61 -11.36 7.39 16.53
C ASP A 61 -12.17 8.31 15.60
N GLY A 62 -12.89 7.74 14.64
CA GLY A 62 -13.62 8.53 13.65
C GLY A 62 -14.77 9.34 14.23
N GLY A 63 -15.46 8.83 15.25
CA GLY A 63 -16.54 9.57 15.91
C GLY A 63 -16.02 10.76 16.71
N LEU A 64 -15.00 10.53 17.55
CA LEU A 64 -14.38 11.58 18.36
C LEU A 64 -13.72 12.66 17.49
N ASP A 65 -12.90 12.27 16.52
CA ASP A 65 -12.16 13.19 15.66
C ASP A 65 -13.11 14.03 14.79
N HIS A 66 -14.15 13.43 14.20
CA HIS A 66 -15.11 14.18 13.37
C HIS A 66 -16.13 15.01 14.18
N SER A 67 -16.24 14.78 15.49
CA SER A 67 -17.05 15.62 16.38
C SER A 67 -16.38 16.96 16.72
N TYR A 68 -15.08 17.10 16.42
CA TYR A 68 -14.30 18.30 16.68
C TYR A 68 -14.06 19.10 15.39
N TRP A 69 -14.31 20.41 15.45
CA TRP A 69 -14.02 21.34 14.36
C TRP A 69 -13.06 22.43 14.85
N GLY A 70 -11.80 22.33 14.44
CA GLY A 70 -10.77 23.28 14.86
C GLY A 70 -9.41 22.90 14.31
N ARG A 71 -8.37 23.56 14.79
CA ARG A 71 -7.00 23.30 14.35
C ARG A 71 -6.49 21.97 14.94
N PRO A 72 -5.73 21.17 14.18
CA PRO A 72 -5.25 19.87 14.65
C PRO A 72 -4.31 19.98 15.86
N GLU A 73 -3.54 21.07 16.00
CA GLU A 73 -2.66 21.32 17.14
C GLU A 73 -3.40 21.61 18.46
N GLU A 74 -4.72 21.83 18.40
CA GLU A 74 -5.58 22.12 19.55
C GLU A 74 -6.46 20.91 19.95
N MET A 75 -6.28 19.76 19.31
CA MET A 75 -7.01 18.54 19.64
C MET A 75 -6.66 18.03 21.04
N THR A 76 -7.68 17.81 21.87
CA THR A 76 -7.53 17.27 23.24
C THR A 76 -8.26 15.95 23.47
N MET A 77 -8.99 15.43 22.49
CA MET A 77 -9.68 14.14 22.60
C MET A 77 -8.69 12.98 22.56
N ASP A 78 -9.10 11.81 23.07
CA ASP A 78 -8.33 10.59 22.93
C ASP A 78 -8.13 10.21 21.45
N ARG A 79 -6.92 9.80 21.10
CA ARG A 79 -6.54 9.39 19.75
C ARG A 79 -6.00 7.96 19.76
N PRO A 80 -6.88 6.95 19.89
CA PRO A 80 -6.46 5.55 20.02
C PRO A 80 -5.74 5.06 18.76
N SER A 81 -4.84 4.11 18.94
CA SER A 81 -4.13 3.43 17.86
C SER A 81 -4.66 2.01 17.69
N ALA A 82 -5.01 1.62 16.47
CA ALA A 82 -5.48 0.28 16.13
C ALA A 82 -4.53 -0.39 15.14
N LYS A 83 -4.41 -1.72 15.24
CA LYS A 83 -3.42 -2.52 14.51
C LYS A 83 -4.00 -3.82 13.98
N ILE A 84 -3.34 -4.36 12.97
CA ILE A 84 -3.49 -5.73 12.49
C ILE A 84 -2.28 -6.57 12.88
N SER A 85 -2.48 -7.88 12.95
CA SER A 85 -1.45 -8.88 13.26
C SER A 85 -1.87 -10.26 12.77
N SER A 86 -1.03 -11.29 12.94
CA SER A 86 -1.39 -12.67 12.57
C SER A 86 -2.67 -13.21 13.22
N SER A 87 -3.02 -12.75 14.43
CA SER A 87 -4.26 -13.09 15.14
C SER A 87 -5.46 -12.19 14.81
N ALA A 88 -5.23 -11.09 14.10
CA ALA A 88 -6.22 -10.08 13.71
C ALA A 88 -5.82 -9.54 12.32
N PRO A 89 -6.07 -10.32 11.25
CA PRO A 89 -5.48 -10.09 9.93
C PRO A 89 -6.03 -8.84 9.22
N GLY A 90 -5.36 -8.44 8.15
CA GLY A 90 -5.71 -7.31 7.29
C GLY A 90 -4.83 -7.27 6.05
N SER A 91 -5.04 -8.21 5.15
CA SER A 91 -4.23 -8.46 3.95
C SER A 91 -4.28 -7.32 2.94
N ASP A 92 -5.43 -6.67 2.82
CA ASP A 92 -5.64 -5.44 2.07
C ASP A 92 -4.71 -4.32 2.58
N LEU A 93 -4.81 -3.97 3.87
CA LEU A 93 -3.98 -2.93 4.49
C LEU A 93 -2.48 -3.29 4.48
N ALA A 94 -2.13 -4.54 4.83
CA ALA A 94 -0.75 -5.00 4.86
C ALA A 94 -0.16 -5.05 3.44
N GLY A 95 -0.91 -5.55 2.46
CA GLY A 95 -0.54 -5.61 1.05
C GLY A 95 -0.32 -4.23 0.47
N GLU A 96 -1.25 -3.30 0.63
CA GLU A 96 -1.07 -1.94 0.11
C GLU A 96 0.11 -1.22 0.78
N THR A 97 0.34 -1.46 2.08
CA THR A 97 1.51 -0.90 2.77
C THR A 97 2.82 -1.52 2.27
N ALA A 98 2.81 -2.83 1.96
CA ALA A 98 3.95 -3.50 1.33
C ALA A 98 4.24 -2.93 -0.06
N ALA A 99 3.21 -2.70 -0.88
CA ALA A 99 3.33 -2.06 -2.19
C ALA A 99 3.93 -0.65 -2.07
N ALA A 100 3.43 0.17 -1.13
CA ALA A 100 3.91 1.52 -0.90
C ALA A 100 5.40 1.56 -0.52
N LEU A 101 5.83 0.68 0.37
CA LEU A 101 7.22 0.63 0.84
C LEU A 101 8.16 0.01 -0.21
N ALA A 102 7.70 -0.98 -0.98
CA ALA A 102 8.44 -1.49 -2.12
C ALA A 102 8.63 -0.39 -3.19
N ALA A 103 7.58 0.33 -3.56
CA ALA A 103 7.67 1.46 -4.48
C ALA A 103 8.59 2.58 -3.95
N ALA A 104 8.50 2.92 -2.65
CA ALA A 104 9.40 3.88 -2.03
C ALA A 104 10.86 3.43 -2.08
N SER A 105 11.17 2.14 -1.91
CA SER A 105 12.54 1.64 -2.03
C SER A 105 13.15 1.86 -3.42
N ILE A 106 12.34 1.85 -4.48
CA ILE A 106 12.77 2.16 -5.84
C ILE A 106 13.04 3.66 -5.97
N VAL A 107 12.12 4.51 -5.50
CA VAL A 107 12.27 5.98 -5.51
C VAL A 107 13.58 6.40 -4.83
N PHE A 108 13.89 5.82 -3.67
CA PHE A 108 15.05 6.19 -2.86
C PHE A 108 16.25 5.27 -3.03
N ALA A 109 16.42 4.62 -4.19
CA ALA A 109 17.52 3.69 -4.43
C ALA A 109 18.94 4.30 -4.27
N ASP A 110 19.05 5.63 -4.30
CA ASP A 110 20.26 6.41 -4.04
C ASP A 110 20.63 6.48 -2.54
N ASP A 111 19.65 6.36 -1.64
CA ASP A 111 19.83 6.19 -0.19
C ASP A 111 19.68 4.70 0.17
N LYS A 112 20.80 3.97 0.11
CA LYS A 112 20.81 2.50 0.20
C LYS A 112 20.27 1.99 1.52
N GLU A 113 20.61 2.65 2.62
CA GLU A 113 20.15 2.31 3.96
C GLU A 113 18.64 2.49 4.08
N TYR A 114 18.09 3.60 3.58
CA TYR A 114 16.65 3.85 3.60
C TYR A 114 15.88 2.90 2.67
N ALA A 115 16.36 2.71 1.44
CA ALA A 115 15.76 1.77 0.48
C ALA A 115 15.72 0.34 1.04
N ALA A 116 16.80 -0.12 1.69
CA ALA A 116 16.85 -1.42 2.34
C ALA A 116 15.83 -1.54 3.48
N ALA A 117 15.70 -0.51 4.32
CA ALA A 117 14.72 -0.51 5.41
C ALA A 117 13.27 -0.57 4.88
N CYS A 118 12.95 0.20 3.85
CA CYS A 118 11.66 0.15 3.17
C CYS A 118 11.39 -1.25 2.60
N LEU A 119 12.36 -1.83 1.90
CA LEU A 119 12.20 -3.13 1.26
C LEU A 119 12.07 -4.28 2.26
N GLU A 120 12.82 -4.25 3.36
CA GLU A 120 12.70 -5.24 4.45
C GLU A 120 11.29 -5.20 5.05
N ALA A 121 10.78 -4.01 5.37
CA ALA A 121 9.42 -3.85 5.88
C ALA A 121 8.36 -4.27 4.85
N ALA A 122 8.57 -3.99 3.56
CA ALA A 122 7.66 -4.40 2.50
C ALA A 122 7.54 -5.93 2.40
N MET A 123 8.68 -6.64 2.44
CA MET A 123 8.68 -8.10 2.39
C MET A 123 8.00 -8.73 3.62
N ASP A 124 8.24 -8.18 4.81
CA ASP A 124 7.61 -8.63 6.06
C ASP A 124 6.08 -8.45 6.04
N LEU A 125 5.61 -7.28 5.59
CA LEU A 125 4.18 -6.98 5.50
C LEU A 125 3.48 -7.81 4.43
N PHE A 126 4.16 -8.11 3.31
CA PHE A 126 3.63 -9.02 2.31
C PHE A 126 3.48 -10.45 2.86
N THR A 127 4.48 -10.93 3.62
CA THR A 127 4.37 -12.22 4.32
C THR A 127 3.17 -12.22 5.28
N LEU A 128 3.00 -11.18 6.09
CA LEU A 128 1.83 -11.03 6.96
C LEU A 128 0.51 -11.08 6.16
N ALA A 129 0.45 -10.38 5.03
CA ALA A 129 -0.75 -10.30 4.20
C ALA A 129 -1.12 -11.65 3.57
N ASP A 130 -0.17 -12.38 3.00
CA ASP A 130 -0.43 -13.64 2.28
C ASP A 130 -0.67 -14.81 3.23
N GLU A 131 0.10 -14.90 4.33
CA GLU A 131 0.00 -16.02 5.29
C GLU A 131 -1.17 -15.89 6.26
N HIS A 132 -1.65 -14.67 6.53
CA HIS A 132 -2.76 -14.40 7.44
C HIS A 132 -3.86 -13.60 6.74
N ARG A 133 -4.70 -14.32 5.96
CA ARG A 133 -5.70 -13.71 5.08
C ARG A 133 -6.92 -13.16 5.83
N GLY A 134 -7.32 -11.93 5.49
CA GLY A 134 -8.55 -11.30 5.96
C GLY A 134 -8.63 -9.81 5.64
N ILE A 135 -9.84 -9.25 5.62
CA ILE A 135 -10.05 -7.81 5.42
C ILE A 135 -9.71 -7.02 6.69
N TYR A 136 -8.99 -5.89 6.58
CA TYR A 136 -8.50 -5.18 7.76
C TYR A 136 -9.63 -4.60 8.62
N THR A 137 -10.77 -4.26 8.04
CA THR A 137 -11.90 -3.70 8.77
C THR A 137 -12.57 -4.68 9.71
N ALA A 138 -12.34 -6.00 9.56
CA ALA A 138 -12.74 -6.98 10.56
C ALA A 138 -11.89 -6.84 11.85
N SER A 139 -10.63 -6.44 11.71
CA SER A 139 -9.67 -6.25 12.81
C SER A 139 -9.64 -4.82 13.34
N ILE A 140 -9.91 -3.84 12.48
CA ILE A 140 -10.02 -2.41 12.80
C ILE A 140 -11.44 -1.92 12.41
N PRO A 141 -12.48 -2.30 13.19
CA PRO A 141 -13.86 -1.97 12.85
C PRO A 141 -14.16 -0.46 12.83
N GLY A 142 -13.35 0.33 13.53
CA GLY A 142 -13.45 1.80 13.53
C GLY A 142 -13.20 2.44 12.16
N ALA A 143 -12.67 1.69 11.19
CA ALA A 143 -12.48 2.16 9.82
C ALA A 143 -13.63 1.81 8.87
N ALA A 144 -14.48 0.83 9.22
CA ALA A 144 -15.47 0.25 8.31
C ALA A 144 -16.50 1.26 7.78
N GLY A 145 -16.88 2.24 8.60
CA GLY A 145 -17.81 3.32 8.22
C GLY A 145 -17.18 4.43 7.36
N PHE A 146 -15.87 4.35 7.08
CA PHE A 146 -15.12 5.39 6.37
C PHE A 146 -14.39 4.82 5.15
N TYR A 147 -13.59 3.78 5.35
CA TYR A 147 -12.77 3.11 4.34
C TYR A 147 -12.95 1.59 4.45
N GLY A 148 -14.15 1.11 4.15
CA GLY A 148 -14.44 -0.33 4.05
C GLY A 148 -13.61 -1.01 2.96
N SER A 149 -13.25 -2.28 3.14
CA SER A 149 -12.70 -3.10 2.04
C SER A 149 -13.86 -3.70 1.26
N PHE A 150 -14.18 -3.14 0.09
CA PHE A 150 -15.32 -3.55 -0.73
C PHE A 150 -14.92 -4.48 -1.87
N SER A 151 -13.72 -4.32 -2.44
CA SER A 151 -13.13 -5.21 -3.44
C SER A 151 -12.61 -6.53 -2.85
N GLY A 152 -12.26 -6.54 -1.56
CA GLY A 152 -11.58 -7.66 -0.90
C GLY A 152 -10.14 -7.31 -0.56
N TYR A 153 -9.27 -8.32 -0.55
CA TYR A 153 -7.81 -8.16 -0.36
C TYR A 153 -6.98 -8.79 -1.49
N GLU A 154 -7.65 -9.49 -2.39
CA GLU A 154 -7.06 -10.31 -3.44
C GLU A 154 -6.27 -9.47 -4.44
N ASP A 155 -6.79 -8.29 -4.76
CA ASP A 155 -6.12 -7.35 -5.65
C ASP A 155 -4.90 -6.70 -4.98
N GLU A 156 -4.90 -6.43 -3.68
CA GLU A 156 -3.71 -5.96 -2.95
C GLU A 156 -2.63 -7.02 -2.84
N LEU A 157 -2.99 -8.31 -2.65
CA LEU A 157 -2.01 -9.40 -2.67
C LEU A 157 -1.31 -9.50 -4.03
N THR A 158 -2.08 -9.34 -5.11
CA THR A 158 -1.53 -9.33 -6.47
C THR A 158 -0.67 -8.09 -6.71
N TRP A 159 -1.19 -6.91 -6.36
CA TRP A 159 -0.55 -5.60 -6.51
C TRP A 159 0.78 -5.51 -5.76
N SER A 160 0.80 -5.93 -4.50
CA SER A 160 2.00 -5.91 -3.66
C SER A 160 3.06 -6.91 -4.13
N ALA A 161 2.66 -8.08 -4.62
CA ALA A 161 3.59 -9.02 -5.25
C ALA A 161 4.25 -8.42 -6.52
N ILE A 162 3.50 -7.69 -7.34
CA ILE A 162 4.05 -6.97 -8.50
C ILE A 162 5.07 -5.91 -8.06
N TRP A 163 4.74 -5.08 -7.07
CA TRP A 163 5.66 -4.06 -6.57
C TRP A 163 6.92 -4.64 -5.94
N LEU A 164 6.81 -5.73 -5.18
CA LEU A 164 7.97 -6.45 -4.66
C LEU A 164 8.81 -7.04 -5.78
N TYR A 165 8.21 -7.55 -6.86
CA TYR A 165 8.96 -7.96 -8.03
C TYR A 165 9.71 -6.78 -8.67
N LYS A 166 9.05 -5.63 -8.89
CA LYS A 166 9.71 -4.43 -9.44
C LYS A 166 10.87 -3.96 -8.56
N ALA A 167 10.74 -4.02 -7.24
CA ALA A 167 11.77 -3.57 -6.30
C ALA A 167 12.93 -4.56 -6.13
N THR A 168 12.69 -5.87 -6.27
CA THR A 168 13.70 -6.91 -5.96
C THR A 168 14.27 -7.63 -7.17
N GLY A 169 13.52 -7.68 -8.28
CA GLY A 169 13.80 -8.55 -9.43
C GLY A 169 13.70 -10.06 -9.14
N LEU A 170 13.24 -10.47 -7.95
CA LEU A 170 13.20 -11.89 -7.57
C LEU A 170 12.00 -12.60 -8.22
N PRO A 171 12.21 -13.67 -9.02
CA PRO A 171 11.15 -14.35 -9.76
C PRO A 171 9.98 -14.84 -8.90
N LYS A 172 10.26 -15.24 -7.65
CA LYS A 172 9.24 -15.71 -6.69
C LYS A 172 8.06 -14.76 -6.52
N TYR A 173 8.27 -13.44 -6.63
CA TYR A 173 7.20 -12.45 -6.47
C TYR A 173 6.36 -12.32 -7.75
N LEU A 174 6.99 -12.38 -8.93
CA LEU A 174 6.27 -12.43 -10.20
C LEU A 174 5.45 -13.71 -10.32
N ASP A 175 6.03 -14.86 -9.98
CA ASP A 175 5.34 -16.15 -9.98
C ASP A 175 4.12 -16.13 -9.04
N LYS A 176 4.27 -15.50 -7.87
CA LYS A 176 3.18 -15.32 -6.92
C LYS A 176 2.08 -14.39 -7.48
N ALA A 177 2.45 -13.26 -8.08
CA ALA A 177 1.49 -12.35 -8.70
C ALA A 177 0.70 -13.05 -9.82
N LYS A 178 1.36 -13.83 -10.69
CA LYS A 178 0.71 -14.63 -11.74
C LYS A 178 -0.19 -15.71 -11.18
N SER A 179 0.21 -16.37 -10.09
CA SER A 179 -0.64 -17.32 -9.37
C SER A 179 -1.91 -16.64 -8.86
N PHE A 180 -1.79 -15.47 -8.23
CA PHE A 180 -2.93 -14.73 -7.70
C PHE A 180 -3.86 -14.21 -8.79
N TRP A 181 -3.33 -13.81 -9.94
CA TRP A 181 -4.13 -13.44 -11.11
C TRP A 181 -5.17 -14.52 -11.44
N SER A 182 -4.72 -15.78 -11.47
CA SER A 182 -5.56 -16.93 -11.76
C SER A 182 -6.42 -17.37 -10.57
N GLU A 183 -5.83 -17.42 -9.37
CA GLU A 183 -6.50 -17.86 -8.12
C GLU A 183 -7.70 -16.97 -7.78
N PHE A 184 -7.54 -15.65 -7.93
CA PHE A 184 -8.53 -14.66 -7.51
C PHE A 184 -9.37 -14.10 -8.65
N GLY A 185 -9.08 -14.50 -9.90
CA GLY A 185 -9.80 -13.98 -11.07
C GLY A 185 -9.59 -12.47 -11.26
N ILE A 186 -8.36 -11.98 -11.04
CA ILE A 186 -8.00 -10.57 -11.16
C ILE A 186 -8.35 -10.04 -12.56
N GLY A 187 -8.24 -10.88 -13.59
CA GLY A 187 -8.59 -10.58 -14.98
C GLY A 187 -10.09 -10.35 -15.29
N GLY A 188 -10.96 -10.31 -14.28
CA GLY A 188 -12.36 -9.88 -14.44
C GLY A 188 -12.51 -8.36 -14.64
N ASP A 189 -13.75 -7.87 -14.65
CA ASP A 189 -14.03 -6.44 -14.90
C ASP A 189 -13.36 -5.53 -13.87
N ALA A 190 -12.42 -4.70 -14.33
CA ALA A 190 -11.79 -3.62 -13.58
C ALA A 190 -12.49 -2.29 -13.91
N LEU A 191 -13.48 -1.91 -13.11
CA LEU A 191 -14.30 -0.71 -13.37
C LEU A 191 -13.65 0.59 -12.89
N GLN A 192 -12.62 0.50 -12.06
CA GLN A 192 -11.93 1.65 -11.46
C GLN A 192 -10.50 1.29 -11.02
N PHE A 193 -9.70 2.33 -10.76
CA PHE A 193 -8.46 2.25 -9.99
C PHE A 193 -8.58 3.19 -8.80
N SER A 194 -8.52 2.68 -7.58
CA SER A 194 -8.76 3.48 -6.37
C SER A 194 -8.03 2.91 -5.15
N TRP A 195 -8.24 3.57 -4.00
CA TRP A 195 -7.72 3.09 -2.72
C TRP A 195 -8.28 1.75 -2.28
N ASP A 196 -9.39 1.28 -2.88
CA ASP A 196 -10.03 0.00 -2.61
C ASP A 196 -9.68 -1.02 -3.71
N ASP A 197 -9.78 -0.67 -4.99
CA ASP A 197 -9.58 -1.60 -6.11
C ASP A 197 -8.32 -1.31 -6.96
N LYS A 198 -7.39 -2.28 -7.02
CA LYS A 198 -6.08 -2.21 -7.69
C LYS A 198 -6.04 -2.99 -8.99
N ARG A 199 -7.13 -3.69 -9.36
CA ARG A 199 -7.15 -4.58 -10.53
C ARG A 199 -6.67 -3.86 -11.78
N ALA A 200 -7.23 -2.69 -12.11
CA ALA A 200 -6.78 -1.91 -13.27
C ALA A 200 -5.26 -1.64 -13.29
N GLY A 201 -4.65 -1.40 -12.13
CA GLY A 201 -3.19 -1.26 -12.01
C GLY A 201 -2.44 -2.57 -12.29
N CYS A 202 -2.97 -3.70 -11.82
CA CYS A 202 -2.42 -5.03 -12.13
C CYS A 202 -2.44 -5.33 -13.64
N PHE A 203 -3.51 -4.96 -14.36
CA PHE A 203 -3.60 -5.14 -15.82
C PHE A 203 -2.48 -4.39 -16.55
N VAL A 204 -2.25 -3.12 -16.18
CA VAL A 204 -1.18 -2.29 -16.76
C VAL A 204 0.17 -2.96 -16.56
N PHE A 205 0.48 -3.37 -15.32
CA PHE A 205 1.78 -3.97 -15.04
C PHE A 205 1.98 -5.34 -15.68
N PHE A 206 0.98 -6.22 -15.70
CA PHE A 206 1.14 -7.50 -16.39
C PHE A 206 1.29 -7.32 -17.90
N SER A 207 0.61 -6.34 -18.49
CA SER A 207 0.80 -5.97 -19.89
C SER A 207 2.24 -5.50 -20.18
N GLU A 208 2.83 -4.71 -19.28
CA GLU A 208 4.23 -4.25 -19.38
C GLU A 208 5.25 -5.38 -19.18
N LEU A 209 5.01 -6.27 -18.21
CA LEU A 209 5.98 -7.29 -17.77
C LEU A 209 6.02 -8.53 -18.66
N ASP A 210 4.87 -8.97 -19.19
CA ASP A 210 4.76 -10.24 -19.90
C ASP A 210 4.31 -10.09 -21.36
N GLY A 211 3.73 -8.94 -21.74
CA GLY A 211 3.22 -8.68 -23.09
C GLY A 211 2.15 -9.68 -23.57
N GLY A 212 1.63 -10.51 -22.68
CA GLY A 212 0.64 -11.56 -22.97
C GLY A 212 -0.75 -10.97 -23.19
N SER A 213 -1.48 -11.51 -24.18
CA SER A 213 -2.83 -11.05 -24.52
C SER A 213 -3.90 -11.34 -23.45
N GLU A 214 -3.57 -12.13 -22.44
CA GLU A 214 -4.46 -12.44 -21.31
C GLU A 214 -4.61 -11.27 -20.32
N TYR A 215 -3.76 -10.25 -20.42
CA TYR A 215 -3.74 -9.08 -19.53
C TYR A 215 -4.30 -7.80 -20.19
N THR A 216 -4.71 -7.89 -21.46
CA THR A 216 -5.31 -6.80 -22.23
C THR A 216 -6.79 -7.07 -22.42
N SER A 217 -7.65 -6.16 -21.94
CA SER A 217 -9.11 -6.20 -22.17
C SER A 217 -9.50 -5.81 -23.59
#